data_AF-A0A2J8SXC4-F1
#
_entry.id   AF-A0A2J8SXC4-F1
#
_cell.length_a   1.000
_cell.length_b   1.000
_cell.length_c   1.000
_cell.angle_alpha   90.00
_cell.angle_beta   90.00
_cell.angle_gamma   90.00
#
_symmetry.space_group_name_H-M   'P 1'
#
loop_
_entity.id
_entity.type
_entity.pdbx_description
1 polymer ?
#
loop_
_entity_poly.entity_id
_entity_poly.type
_entity_poly.pdbx_seq_one_letter_code
_entity_poly.pdbx_strand_id
1 'polypeptide(L)'
;MADSEALPSLAGDPVAVEALLRAVFGVVVDEAIQKGTSVSQKVCEWKEPEELKQLLDLELRSQGESQEQILERCRAVIRYSVKTGHPRFFNQLFSGLDPHALAGRIITESLNTSQYTYEIAPVFVLMEEEVLRKLRALVGWSSGDGIFCPGGSISNMYAINLARYQRYPDCKQRGLRTLPPLALFTSKEVGKRHGPNPGLLILISSHVTTPSRRELRFWDLALTVSEWSRLMREGKWSPRIWRGRLVWPRLRVLCHSWSVPPLAPLC
;
A
#
# COMPACT_ATOMS: atom_id res chain seq x y z
N MET A 1 52.52 -20.10 20.23
CA MET A 1 51.94 -18.86 19.66
C MET A 1 51.58 -19.23 18.24
N ALA A 2 50.30 -19.51 17.99
CA ALA A 2 49.84 -19.79 16.64
C ALA A 2 49.58 -18.44 15.98
N ASP A 3 50.33 -18.15 14.91
CA ASP A 3 50.07 -17.03 14.02
C ASP A 3 48.67 -17.22 13.42
N SER A 4 47.70 -16.54 14.02
CA SER A 4 46.35 -16.44 13.49
C SER A 4 46.39 -15.45 12.32
N GLU A 5 46.71 -15.93 11.12
CA GLU A 5 46.45 -15.16 9.91
C GLU A 5 44.96 -14.77 9.89
N ALA A 6 44.69 -13.46 9.94
CA ALA A 6 43.34 -12.95 9.87
C ALA A 6 42.73 -13.32 8.52
N LEU A 7 41.59 -14.01 8.54
CA LEU A 7 40.86 -14.34 7.32
C LEU A 7 40.54 -13.05 6.54
N PRO A 8 40.76 -13.02 5.21
CA PRO A 8 40.48 -11.84 4.41
C PRO A 8 38.99 -11.53 4.41
N SER A 9 38.66 -10.24 4.53
CA SER A 9 37.28 -9.78 4.40
C SER A 9 36.75 -10.07 3.01
N LEU A 10 35.56 -10.67 2.93
CA LEU A 10 34.85 -10.91 1.66
C LEU A 10 33.90 -9.77 1.28
N ALA A 11 33.93 -8.65 2.01
CA ALA A 11 33.07 -7.48 1.74
C ALA A 11 33.48 -6.69 0.47
N GLY A 12 34.55 -7.11 -0.20
CA GLY A 12 35.13 -6.43 -1.35
C GLY A 12 36.29 -5.51 -0.97
N ASP A 13 37.14 -5.21 -1.95
CA ASP A 13 38.21 -4.25 -1.80
C ASP A 13 37.63 -2.82 -1.65
N PRO A 14 37.97 -2.06 -0.58
CA PRO A 14 37.36 -0.76 -0.33
C PRO A 14 37.54 0.26 -1.47
N VAL A 15 38.67 0.22 -2.19
CA VAL A 15 38.93 1.12 -3.31
C VAL A 15 38.04 0.76 -4.50
N ALA A 16 37.91 -0.53 -4.81
CA ALA A 16 36.99 -1.02 -5.82
C ALA A 16 35.52 -0.69 -5.47
N VAL A 17 35.13 -0.81 -4.20
CA VAL A 17 33.77 -0.46 -3.73
C VAL A 17 33.47 1.02 -3.94
N GLU A 18 34.38 1.93 -3.56
CA GLU A 18 34.20 3.37 -3.78
C GLU A 18 34.08 3.67 -5.29
N ALA A 19 34.98 3.11 -6.10
CA ALA A 19 34.99 3.32 -7.55
C ALA A 19 33.68 2.84 -8.20
N LEU A 20 33.19 1.66 -7.81
CA LEU A 20 31.92 1.11 -8.27
C LEU A 20 30.76 2.05 -7.93
N LEU A 21 30.60 2.42 -6.65
CA LEU A 21 29.48 3.25 -6.20
C LEU A 21 29.50 4.63 -6.86
N ARG A 22 30.68 5.24 -7.00
CA ARG A 22 30.83 6.53 -7.70
C ARG A 22 30.43 6.44 -9.16
N ALA A 23 30.87 5.38 -9.86
CA ALA A 23 30.52 5.16 -11.25
C ALA A 23 29.02 4.91 -11.42
N VAL A 24 28.42 4.04 -10.61
CA VAL A 24 26.97 3.74 -10.63
C VAL A 24 26.16 5.01 -10.35
N PHE A 25 26.54 5.80 -9.35
CA PHE A 25 25.82 7.02 -9.02
C PHE A 25 25.90 8.06 -10.14
N GLY A 26 27.04 8.16 -10.84
CA GLY A 26 27.16 8.95 -12.07
C GLY A 26 26.16 8.52 -13.14
N VAL A 27 26.02 7.21 -13.39
CA VAL A 27 25.01 6.68 -14.33
C VAL A 27 23.59 7.04 -13.90
N VAL A 28 23.27 6.91 -12.61
CA VAL A 28 21.94 7.26 -12.08
C VAL A 28 21.63 8.74 -12.30
N VAL A 29 22.58 9.63 -11.96
CA VAL A 29 22.41 11.07 -12.13
C VAL A 29 22.14 11.43 -13.60
N ASP A 30 22.97 10.94 -14.51
CA ASP A 30 22.87 11.31 -15.92
C ASP A 30 21.65 10.66 -16.61
N GLU A 31 21.49 9.35 -16.47
CA GLU A 31 20.53 8.57 -17.26
C GLU A 31 19.14 8.51 -16.61
N ALA A 32 19.07 8.31 -15.29
CA ALA A 32 17.79 8.12 -14.60
C ALA A 32 17.18 9.45 -14.12
N ILE A 33 18.00 10.35 -13.56
CA ILE A 33 17.52 11.64 -13.03
C ILE A 33 17.42 12.66 -14.17
N GLN A 34 18.55 13.10 -14.74
CA GLN A 34 18.54 14.22 -15.71
C GLN A 34 17.78 13.87 -16.99
N LYS A 35 18.20 12.80 -17.70
CA LYS A 35 17.55 12.37 -18.94
C LYS A 35 16.14 11.83 -18.69
N GLY A 36 15.95 11.04 -17.62
CA GLY A 36 14.65 10.46 -17.28
C GLY A 36 13.55 11.48 -16.99
N THR A 37 13.90 12.71 -16.57
CA THR A 37 12.93 13.80 -16.37
C THR A 37 12.89 14.82 -17.50
N SER A 38 13.71 14.69 -18.54
CA SER A 38 13.80 15.65 -19.65
C SER A 38 12.76 15.39 -20.72
N VAL A 39 11.97 16.42 -21.08
CA VAL A 39 10.92 16.35 -22.13
C VAL A 39 11.45 16.11 -23.54
N SER A 40 12.77 16.25 -23.74
CA SER A 40 13.46 15.94 -25.01
C SER A 40 13.71 14.45 -25.20
N GLN A 41 13.57 13.65 -24.14
CA GLN A 41 13.84 12.22 -24.13
C GLN A 41 12.54 11.41 -24.27
N LYS A 42 12.69 10.11 -24.52
CA LYS A 42 11.55 9.18 -24.58
C LYS A 42 11.06 8.83 -23.16
N VAL A 43 9.74 8.74 -22.99
CA VAL A 43 9.12 8.21 -21.74
C VAL A 43 9.47 6.73 -21.55
N CYS A 44 9.55 5.97 -22.63
CA CYS A 44 9.96 4.57 -22.63
C CYS A 44 10.59 4.19 -23.98
N GLU A 45 11.56 3.27 -23.95
CA GLU A 45 12.11 2.62 -25.13
C GLU A 45 11.48 1.22 -25.22
N TRP A 46 10.31 1.14 -25.86
CA TRP A 46 9.57 -0.12 -25.95
C TRP A 46 10.36 -1.20 -26.68
N LYS A 47 10.32 -2.41 -26.10
CA LYS A 47 10.90 -3.65 -26.62
C LYS A 47 9.93 -4.79 -26.30
N GLU A 48 9.77 -5.71 -27.25
CA GLU A 48 8.97 -6.91 -26.99
C GLU A 48 9.66 -7.78 -25.93
N PRO A 49 8.91 -8.57 -25.12
CA PRO A 49 9.50 -9.32 -24.01
C PRO A 49 10.66 -10.24 -24.39
N GLU A 50 10.57 -10.91 -25.54
CA GLU A 50 11.65 -11.81 -26.02
C GLU A 50 12.87 -11.03 -26.51
N GLU A 51 12.68 -9.88 -27.15
CA GLU A 51 13.78 -8.98 -27.54
C GLU A 51 14.47 -8.42 -26.28
N LEU A 52 13.69 -7.99 -25.27
CA LEU A 52 14.24 -7.42 -24.05
C LEU A 52 15.03 -8.43 -23.22
N LYS A 53 14.59 -9.70 -23.16
CA LYS A 53 15.36 -10.78 -22.51
C LYS A 53 16.74 -10.95 -23.14
N GLN A 54 16.81 -10.94 -24.48
CA GLN A 54 18.07 -11.06 -25.20
C GLN A 54 19.00 -9.86 -24.93
N LEU A 55 18.44 -8.65 -24.89
CA LEU A 55 19.19 -7.42 -24.61
C LEU A 55 19.74 -7.35 -23.17
N LEU A 56 19.09 -8.02 -22.21
CA LEU A 56 19.43 -7.92 -20.78
C LEU A 56 20.32 -9.06 -20.27
N ASP A 57 20.42 -10.19 -20.97
CA ASP A 57 21.16 -11.39 -20.55
C ASP A 57 20.93 -11.72 -19.06
N LEU A 58 19.68 -12.02 -18.69
CA LEU A 58 19.22 -12.14 -17.30
C LEU A 58 19.59 -13.47 -16.62
N GLU A 59 20.22 -14.40 -17.33
CA GLU A 59 20.56 -15.71 -16.78
C GLU A 59 21.67 -15.58 -15.73
N LEU A 60 21.40 -16.05 -14.50
CA LEU A 60 22.37 -16.04 -13.42
C LEU A 60 23.31 -17.25 -13.55
N ARG A 61 24.62 -17.00 -13.50
CA ARG A 61 25.68 -17.99 -13.71
C ARG A 61 26.51 -18.19 -12.44
N SER A 62 27.37 -19.22 -12.44
CA SER A 62 28.24 -19.55 -11.30
C SER A 62 29.41 -18.58 -11.11
N GLN A 63 29.86 -17.94 -12.18
CA GLN A 63 30.95 -16.95 -12.14
C GLN A 63 30.36 -15.54 -12.04
N GLY A 64 31.03 -14.69 -11.26
CA GLY A 64 30.75 -13.26 -11.23
C GLY A 64 31.21 -12.54 -12.50
N GLU A 65 30.87 -11.26 -12.59
CA GLU A 65 31.23 -10.41 -13.71
C GLU A 65 32.13 -9.26 -13.27
N SER A 66 32.86 -8.69 -14.23
CA SER A 66 33.68 -7.50 -14.02
C SER A 66 32.84 -6.27 -13.70
N GLN A 67 33.47 -5.27 -13.09
CA GLN A 67 32.82 -3.99 -12.79
C GLN A 67 32.30 -3.29 -14.06
N GLU A 68 33.03 -3.39 -15.17
CA GLU A 68 32.66 -2.83 -16.46
C GLU A 68 31.34 -3.43 -16.96
N GLN A 69 31.21 -4.77 -16.90
CA GLN A 69 29.98 -5.47 -17.27
C GLN A 69 28.80 -5.08 -16.37
N ILE A 70 29.02 -4.96 -15.05
CA ILE A 70 27.99 -4.49 -14.12
C ILE A 70 27.51 -3.08 -14.48
N LEU A 71 28.41 -2.17 -14.82
CA LEU A 71 28.05 -0.81 -15.24
C LEU A 71 27.26 -0.80 -16.56
N GLU A 72 27.63 -1.64 -17.53
CA GLU A 72 26.86 -1.83 -18.77
C GLU A 72 25.45 -2.34 -18.48
N ARG A 73 25.31 -3.31 -17.58
CA ARG A 73 23.99 -3.81 -17.13
C ARG A 73 23.17 -2.72 -16.44
N CYS A 74 23.77 -1.91 -15.55
CA CYS A 74 23.08 -0.76 -14.94
C CYS A 74 22.55 0.22 -15.99
N ARG A 75 23.34 0.54 -17.02
CA ARG A 75 22.92 1.41 -18.13
C ARG A 75 21.77 0.79 -18.92
N ALA A 76 21.84 -0.50 -19.24
CA ALA A 76 20.79 -1.20 -19.97
C ALA A 76 19.47 -1.22 -19.17
N VAL A 77 19.52 -1.54 -17.87
CA VAL A 77 18.35 -1.52 -16.98
C VAL A 77 17.69 -0.14 -16.98
N ILE A 78 18.47 0.94 -16.79
CA ILE A 78 17.93 2.30 -16.79
C ILE A 78 17.36 2.65 -18.17
N ARG A 79 18.08 2.35 -19.25
CA ARG A 79 17.69 2.68 -20.62
C ARG A 79 16.32 2.10 -20.98
N TYR A 80 16.13 0.79 -20.76
CA TYR A 80 14.91 0.09 -21.16
C TYR A 80 13.78 0.19 -20.13
N SER A 81 14.03 0.69 -18.92
CA SER A 81 12.97 0.97 -17.94
C SER A 81 12.10 2.15 -18.34
N VAL A 82 10.83 2.12 -17.94
CA VAL A 82 9.91 3.26 -18.11
C VAL A 82 10.35 4.43 -17.20
N LYS A 83 10.40 5.64 -17.74
CA LYS A 83 10.80 6.85 -17.02
C LYS A 83 9.60 7.45 -16.28
N THR A 84 9.29 6.94 -15.10
CA THR A 84 8.11 7.38 -14.32
C THR A 84 8.21 8.82 -13.80
N GLY A 85 9.43 9.37 -13.75
CA GLY A 85 9.68 10.77 -13.43
C GLY A 85 9.43 11.75 -14.59
N HIS A 86 9.21 11.24 -15.80
CA HIS A 86 9.06 12.06 -17.00
C HIS A 86 7.76 12.88 -16.94
N PRO A 87 7.74 14.19 -17.24
CA PRO A 87 6.55 15.05 -17.15
C PRO A 87 5.36 14.61 -18.01
N ARG A 88 5.61 13.77 -19.03
CA ARG A 88 4.59 13.19 -19.92
C ARG A 88 4.17 11.76 -19.54
N PHE A 89 4.55 11.28 -18.36
CA PHE A 89 4.11 9.99 -17.84
C PHE A 89 2.81 10.15 -17.04
N PHE A 90 1.70 9.69 -17.62
CA PHE A 90 0.34 9.79 -17.03
C PHE A 90 -0.36 8.44 -16.85
N ASN A 91 0.40 7.33 -16.91
CA ASN A 91 -0.17 5.98 -16.95
C ASN A 91 -0.67 5.51 -15.56
N GLN A 92 -0.06 6.00 -14.49
CA GLN A 92 -0.29 5.52 -13.12
C GLN A 92 -0.82 6.65 -12.22
N LEU A 93 -1.29 6.27 -11.03
CA LEU A 93 -1.69 7.23 -9.98
C LEU A 93 -0.50 7.88 -9.26
N PHE A 94 0.71 7.62 -9.74
CA PHE A 94 1.95 8.27 -9.32
C PHE A 94 2.71 8.73 -10.57
N SER A 95 3.43 9.84 -10.46
CA SER A 95 4.30 10.38 -11.51
C SER A 95 5.26 11.40 -10.89
N GLY A 96 6.38 11.64 -11.56
CA GLY A 96 7.40 12.61 -11.12
C GLY A 96 8.50 12.01 -10.25
N LEU A 97 9.53 12.83 -10.03
CA LEU A 97 10.71 12.49 -9.25
C LEU A 97 11.02 13.66 -8.31
N ASP A 98 10.59 13.55 -7.05
CA ASP A 98 10.93 14.54 -6.02
C ASP A 98 12.37 14.31 -5.53
N PRO A 99 13.27 15.32 -5.63
CA PRO A 99 14.68 15.14 -5.31
C PRO A 99 14.92 14.91 -3.82
N HIS A 100 14.09 15.48 -2.93
CA HIS A 100 14.24 15.30 -1.48
C HIS A 100 13.81 13.90 -1.05
N ALA A 101 12.70 13.40 -1.60
CA ALA A 101 12.26 12.03 -1.40
C ALA A 101 13.26 11.02 -1.96
N LEU A 102 13.88 11.31 -3.12
CA LEU A 102 14.94 10.46 -3.67
C LEU A 102 16.17 10.44 -2.76
N ALA A 103 16.62 11.59 -2.24
CA ALA A 103 17.71 11.65 -1.27
C ALA A 103 17.39 10.82 -0.01
N GLY A 104 16.17 10.94 0.52
CA GLY A 104 15.71 10.11 1.63
C GLY A 104 15.71 8.60 1.32
N ARG A 105 15.32 8.21 0.09
CA ARG A 105 15.40 6.80 -0.36
C ARG A 105 16.84 6.31 -0.43
N ILE A 106 17.75 7.09 -0.99
CA ILE A 106 19.19 6.73 -1.05
C ILE A 106 19.74 6.51 0.36
N ILE A 107 19.44 7.41 1.31
CA ILE A 107 19.86 7.26 2.72
C ILE A 107 19.24 6.01 3.35
N THR A 108 17.96 5.75 3.10
CA THR A 108 17.24 4.59 3.65
C THR A 108 17.87 3.27 3.17
N GLU A 109 18.10 3.13 1.86
CA GLU A 109 18.75 1.94 1.28
C GLU A 109 20.21 1.80 1.74
N SER A 110 20.91 2.91 1.99
CA SER A 110 22.28 2.89 2.51
C SER A 110 22.36 2.42 3.97
N LEU A 111 21.34 2.69 4.78
CA LEU A 111 21.30 2.31 6.20
C LEU A 111 20.74 0.90 6.43
N ASN A 112 19.95 0.37 5.49
CA ASN A 112 19.51 -1.04 5.42
C ASN A 112 19.11 -1.67 6.77
N THR A 113 18.32 -0.97 7.57
CA THR A 113 17.78 -1.46 8.85
C THR A 113 16.30 -1.81 8.73
N SER A 114 15.72 -2.40 9.77
CA SER A 114 14.31 -2.83 9.79
C SER A 114 13.46 -2.02 10.77
N GLN A 115 12.22 -1.72 10.38
CA GLN A 115 11.29 -0.93 11.19
C GLN A 115 10.50 -1.81 12.17
N TYR A 116 11.18 -2.46 13.13
CA TYR A 116 10.50 -3.32 14.11
C TYR A 116 10.70 -2.90 15.57
N THR A 117 11.88 -2.39 15.95
CA THR A 117 12.16 -1.92 17.32
C THR A 117 12.97 -0.64 17.33
N TYR A 118 12.89 0.08 18.43
CA TYR A 118 13.69 1.28 18.67
C TYR A 118 15.20 0.99 18.72
N GLU A 119 15.61 -0.18 19.19
CA GLU A 119 17.04 -0.54 19.36
C GLU A 119 17.82 -0.49 18.04
N ILE A 120 17.22 -1.00 16.96
CA ILE A 120 17.89 -1.11 15.66
C ILE A 120 17.49 -0.01 14.65
N ALA A 121 16.42 0.75 14.94
CA ALA A 121 15.93 1.82 14.07
C ALA A 121 15.46 3.06 14.87
N PRO A 122 16.26 3.59 15.81
CA PRO A 122 15.79 4.61 16.77
C PRO A 122 15.31 5.90 16.10
N VAL A 123 16.02 6.34 15.06
CA VAL A 123 15.68 7.56 14.32
C VAL A 123 14.38 7.35 13.53
N PHE A 124 14.25 6.22 12.85
CA PHE A 124 13.10 5.98 11.98
C PHE A 124 11.81 5.71 12.77
N VAL A 125 11.89 5.08 13.94
CA VAL A 125 10.73 4.91 14.84
C VAL A 125 10.16 6.26 15.27
N LEU A 126 11.02 7.21 15.66
CA LEU A 126 10.57 8.56 16.04
C LEU A 126 10.03 9.34 14.84
N MET A 127 10.66 9.23 13.68
CA MET A 127 10.16 9.87 12.45
C MET A 127 8.81 9.32 12.03
N GLU A 128 8.60 8.00 12.11
CA GLU A 128 7.31 7.38 11.79
C GLU A 128 6.20 7.88 12.72
N GLU A 129 6.46 7.98 14.03
CA GLU A 129 5.50 8.53 15.00
C GLU A 129 5.09 9.96 14.62
N GLU A 130 6.06 10.83 14.34
CA GLU A 130 5.81 12.23 14.00
C GLU A 130 5.04 12.37 12.67
N VAL A 131 5.38 11.58 11.66
CA VAL A 131 4.67 11.57 10.37
C VAL A 131 3.23 11.09 10.56
N LEU A 132 3.02 10.00 11.29
CA LEU A 132 1.67 9.49 11.56
C LEU A 132 0.85 10.49 12.37
N ARG A 133 1.45 11.14 13.37
CA ARG A 133 0.83 12.21 14.15
C ARG A 133 0.39 13.36 13.25
N LYS A 134 1.25 13.79 12.31
CA LYS A 134 0.91 14.85 11.36
C LYS A 134 -0.21 14.44 10.40
N LEU A 135 -0.19 13.21 9.89
CA LEU A 135 -1.25 12.67 9.04
C LEU A 135 -2.60 12.61 9.78
N ARG A 136 -2.62 12.16 11.04
CA ARG A 136 -3.82 12.18 11.89
C ARG A 136 -4.36 13.60 12.09
N ALA A 137 -3.47 14.58 12.31
CA ALA A 137 -3.86 15.97 12.45
C ALA A 137 -4.49 16.53 11.16
N LEU A 138 -3.99 16.16 9.98
CA LEU A 138 -4.58 16.55 8.68
C LEU A 138 -5.98 15.94 8.46
N VAL A 139 -6.23 14.74 9.00
CA VAL A 139 -7.58 14.14 9.02
C VAL A 139 -8.52 14.85 10.01
N GLY A 140 -7.98 15.63 10.95
CA GLY A 140 -8.72 16.36 11.98
C GLY A 140 -8.83 15.61 13.31
N TRP A 141 -7.98 14.61 13.57
CA TRP A 141 -7.92 13.88 14.83
C TRP A 141 -6.81 14.42 15.74
N SER A 142 -7.12 14.63 17.02
CA SER A 142 -6.17 15.08 18.03
C SER A 142 -5.40 13.94 18.71
N SER A 143 -5.86 12.70 18.56
CA SER A 143 -5.24 11.49 19.08
C SER A 143 -5.57 10.30 18.18
N GLY A 144 -4.79 9.23 18.28
CA GLY A 144 -5.00 8.00 17.53
C GLY A 144 -3.70 7.25 17.32
N ASP A 145 -3.79 6.15 16.57
CA ASP A 145 -2.70 5.23 16.30
C ASP A 145 -2.62 4.94 14.79
N GLY A 146 -1.53 4.34 14.33
CA GLY A 146 -1.34 3.95 12.94
C GLY A 146 0.02 3.28 12.71
N ILE A 147 0.14 2.65 11.54
CA ILE A 147 1.39 2.05 11.05
C ILE A 147 1.50 2.30 9.55
N PHE A 148 2.71 2.40 9.01
CA PHE A 148 2.88 2.29 7.56
C PHE A 148 2.70 0.83 7.12
N CYS A 149 2.14 0.65 5.93
CA CYS A 149 1.93 -0.67 5.32
C CYS A 149 2.57 -0.70 3.93
N PRO A 150 2.98 -1.88 3.44
CA PRO A 150 3.47 -2.04 2.07
C PRO A 150 2.32 -1.98 1.05
N GLY A 151 1.78 -0.77 0.86
CA GLY A 151 0.67 -0.48 -0.04
C GLY A 151 -0.71 -0.41 0.63
N GLY A 152 -1.59 0.41 0.06
CA GLY A 152 -2.92 0.69 0.63
C GLY A 152 -3.86 -0.53 0.69
N SER A 153 -3.63 -1.54 -0.14
CA SER A 153 -4.40 -2.80 -0.10
C SER A 153 -4.22 -3.53 1.23
N ILE A 154 -2.98 -3.57 1.76
CA ILE A 154 -2.69 -4.16 3.06
C ILE A 154 -3.23 -3.25 4.18
N SER A 155 -3.14 -1.92 4.05
CA SER A 155 -3.78 -1.00 5.00
C SER A 155 -5.29 -1.25 5.14
N ASN A 156 -5.99 -1.48 4.02
CA ASN A 156 -7.42 -1.84 4.04
C ASN A 156 -7.66 -3.18 4.75
N MET A 157 -6.80 -4.17 4.53
CA MET A 157 -6.88 -5.45 5.23
C MET A 157 -6.68 -5.29 6.74
N TYR A 158 -5.73 -4.46 7.17
CA TYR A 158 -5.54 -4.11 8.58
C TYR A 158 -6.81 -3.47 9.16
N ALA A 159 -7.41 -2.50 8.46
CA ALA A 159 -8.65 -1.86 8.93
C ALA A 159 -9.79 -2.87 9.14
N ILE A 160 -9.99 -3.78 8.19
CA ILE A 160 -11.01 -4.84 8.30
C ILE A 160 -10.70 -5.79 9.46
N ASN A 161 -9.43 -6.21 9.58
CA ASN A 161 -9.02 -7.11 10.64
C ASN A 161 -9.17 -6.47 12.03
N LEU A 162 -8.83 -5.19 12.17
CA LEU A 162 -9.00 -4.43 13.42
C LEU A 162 -10.47 -4.26 13.78
N ALA A 163 -11.34 -3.91 12.83
CA ALA A 163 -12.78 -3.81 13.06
C ALA A 163 -13.38 -5.16 13.50
N ARG A 164 -12.94 -6.25 12.89
CA ARG A 164 -13.31 -7.61 13.28
C ARG A 164 -12.82 -7.96 14.68
N TYR A 165 -11.56 -7.68 14.99
CA TYR A 165 -10.96 -7.96 16.30
C TYR A 165 -11.62 -7.13 17.41
N GLN A 166 -11.93 -5.86 17.16
CA GLN A 166 -12.67 -5.02 18.09
C GLN A 166 -14.04 -5.62 18.44
N ARG A 167 -14.73 -6.19 17.45
CA ARG A 167 -16.08 -6.76 17.63
C ARG A 167 -16.07 -8.18 18.20
N TYR A 168 -15.16 -9.02 17.74
CA TYR A 168 -15.06 -10.44 18.07
C TYR A 168 -13.60 -10.82 18.39
N PRO A 169 -13.03 -10.37 19.53
CA PRO A 169 -11.60 -10.56 19.82
C PRO A 169 -11.19 -12.03 19.90
N ASP A 170 -12.08 -12.89 20.42
CA ASP A 170 -11.90 -14.34 20.51
C ASP A 170 -11.67 -15.01 19.16
N CYS A 171 -12.06 -14.37 18.05
CA CYS A 171 -11.87 -14.91 16.71
C CYS A 171 -10.39 -15.09 16.34
N LYS A 172 -9.48 -14.35 17.00
CA LYS A 172 -8.03 -14.51 16.82
C LYS A 172 -7.56 -15.91 17.19
N GLN A 173 -8.16 -16.52 18.20
CA GLN A 173 -7.80 -17.86 18.70
C GLN A 173 -8.74 -18.95 18.18
N ARG A 174 -10.05 -18.65 18.13
CA ARG A 174 -11.10 -19.65 17.83
C ARG A 174 -11.51 -19.68 16.35
N GLY A 175 -10.98 -18.77 15.53
CA GLY A 175 -11.40 -18.62 14.13
C GLY A 175 -12.81 -18.05 13.99
N LEU A 176 -13.36 -18.13 12.78
CA LEU A 176 -14.64 -17.49 12.41
C LEU A 176 -15.83 -18.45 12.35
N ARG A 177 -15.60 -19.77 12.40
CA ARG A 177 -16.61 -20.78 12.07
C ARG A 177 -17.83 -20.75 12.98
N THR A 178 -17.66 -20.34 14.23
CA THR A 178 -18.74 -20.27 15.24
C THR A 178 -19.39 -18.89 15.32
N LEU A 179 -18.93 -17.91 14.53
CA LEU A 179 -19.52 -16.58 14.48
C LEU A 179 -20.71 -16.54 13.52
N PRO A 180 -21.67 -15.63 13.74
CA PRO A 180 -22.66 -15.33 12.72
C PRO A 180 -21.96 -14.83 11.44
N PRO A 181 -22.59 -15.00 10.26
CA PRO A 181 -22.13 -14.43 9.00
C PRO A 181 -21.72 -12.96 9.17
N LEU A 182 -20.52 -12.56 8.75
CA LEU A 182 -20.07 -11.16 8.83
C LEU A 182 -20.26 -10.45 7.48
N ALA A 183 -20.66 -9.18 7.51
CA ALA A 183 -20.91 -8.35 6.32
C ALA A 183 -20.10 -7.06 6.37
N LEU A 184 -19.59 -6.64 5.22
CA LEU A 184 -18.88 -5.37 5.01
C LEU A 184 -19.47 -4.66 3.79
N PHE A 185 -19.60 -3.34 3.88
CA PHE A 185 -20.14 -2.51 2.82
C PHE A 185 -19.00 -1.72 2.14
N THR A 186 -18.98 -1.73 0.81
CA THR A 186 -18.04 -0.96 -0.03
C THR A 186 -18.77 -0.39 -1.26
N SER A 187 -18.26 0.70 -1.84
CA SER A 187 -18.79 1.25 -3.10
C SER A 187 -18.44 0.35 -4.27
N LYS A 188 -19.30 0.31 -5.30
CA LYS A 188 -19.02 -0.40 -6.56
C LYS A 188 -17.73 0.05 -7.22
N GLU A 189 -17.33 1.31 -7.05
CA GLU A 189 -16.16 1.84 -7.73
C GLU A 189 -14.83 1.40 -7.08
N VAL A 190 -14.88 0.81 -5.88
CA VAL A 190 -13.70 0.26 -5.20
C VAL A 190 -13.37 -1.11 -5.80
N GLY A 191 -12.20 -1.25 -6.44
CA GLY A 191 -11.65 -2.54 -6.85
C GLY A 191 -11.95 -3.01 -8.28
N LYS A 192 -12.63 -2.22 -9.13
CA LYS A 192 -13.02 -2.65 -10.49
C LYS A 192 -11.89 -2.88 -11.51
N ARG A 193 -10.63 -2.51 -11.22
CA ARG A 193 -9.53 -2.56 -12.20
C ARG A 193 -8.68 -3.84 -12.20
N HIS A 194 -8.82 -4.69 -11.19
CA HIS A 194 -8.29 -6.03 -11.22
C HIS A 194 -9.49 -6.96 -11.14
N GLY A 195 -9.67 -7.86 -12.12
CA GLY A 195 -10.59 -9.00 -11.96
C GLY A 195 -10.30 -9.72 -10.62
N PRO A 196 -11.18 -10.61 -10.14
CA PRO A 196 -11.06 -11.20 -8.80
C PRO A 196 -9.65 -11.77 -8.60
N ASN A 197 -8.80 -11.02 -7.90
CA ASN A 197 -7.41 -11.36 -7.74
C ASN A 197 -7.36 -12.45 -6.66
N PRO A 198 -6.92 -13.68 -6.97
CA PRO A 198 -7.09 -14.86 -6.10
C PRO A 198 -6.29 -14.81 -4.80
N GLY A 199 -5.45 -13.79 -4.58
CA GLY A 199 -4.73 -13.58 -3.31
C GLY A 199 -5.53 -12.90 -2.21
N LEU A 200 -6.71 -12.33 -2.54
CA LEU A 200 -7.63 -11.78 -1.54
C LEU A 200 -8.83 -12.70 -1.47
N LEU A 201 -8.64 -13.83 -0.78
CA LEU A 201 -9.74 -14.55 -0.15
C LEU A 201 -10.30 -13.62 0.93
N ILE A 202 -11.04 -12.59 0.50
CA ILE A 202 -12.13 -12.09 1.32
C ILE A 202 -12.99 -13.34 1.48
N LEU A 203 -12.89 -14.00 2.63
CA LEU A 203 -13.94 -14.90 3.11
C LEU A 203 -15.15 -14.00 3.36
N ILE A 204 -15.73 -13.56 2.25
CA ILE A 204 -17.07 -13.03 2.16
C ILE A 204 -17.88 -14.25 2.51
N SER A 205 -18.46 -14.24 3.70
CA SER A 205 -19.68 -14.98 3.92
C SER A 205 -20.74 -14.43 2.96
N SER A 206 -20.69 -14.89 1.70
CA SER A 206 -21.68 -14.84 0.63
C SER A 206 -22.37 -13.52 0.23
N HIS A 207 -22.13 -12.36 0.88
CA HIS A 207 -22.92 -11.16 0.59
C HIS A 207 -22.08 -9.86 0.63
N VAL A 208 -21.37 -9.55 -0.47
CA VAL A 208 -21.05 -8.16 -0.82
C VAL A 208 -22.17 -7.69 -1.75
N THR A 209 -23.14 -6.98 -1.20
CA THR A 209 -24.29 -6.47 -1.95
C THR A 209 -24.06 -5.02 -2.30
N THR A 210 -24.34 -4.67 -3.56
CA THR A 210 -24.00 -3.36 -4.11
C THR A 210 -25.12 -2.80 -4.99
N PRO A 211 -25.55 -1.53 -4.80
CA PRO A 211 -26.63 -0.92 -5.59
C PRO A 211 -26.15 -0.43 -6.97
N SER A 212 -26.99 -0.50 -8.00
CA SER A 212 -26.62 -0.09 -9.37
C SER A 212 -27.01 1.34 -9.74
N ARG A 213 -26.01 2.05 -10.31
CA ARG A 213 -26.06 3.08 -11.36
C ARG A 213 -26.27 4.58 -11.00
N ARG A 214 -25.42 5.36 -11.72
CA ARG A 214 -25.52 6.75 -12.21
C ARG A 214 -25.55 7.88 -11.18
N GLU A 215 -24.38 8.22 -10.66
CA GLU A 215 -23.66 9.48 -10.90
C GLU A 215 -22.36 9.43 -10.08
N LEU A 216 -21.25 9.83 -10.68
CA LEU A 216 -19.93 9.86 -10.04
C LEU A 216 -19.92 10.99 -9.02
N ARG A 217 -20.45 10.74 -7.83
CA ARG A 217 -20.12 11.42 -6.56
C ARG A 217 -21.06 10.92 -5.47
N PHE A 218 -20.46 10.42 -4.40
CA PHE A 218 -21.10 9.99 -3.15
C PHE A 218 -21.66 8.56 -3.10
N TRP A 219 -21.28 7.91 -2.00
CA TRP A 219 -21.96 6.73 -1.50
C TRP A 219 -23.40 7.10 -1.14
N ASP A 220 -24.36 6.35 -1.65
CA ASP A 220 -25.76 6.51 -1.28
C ASP A 220 -26.00 5.86 0.09
N LEU A 221 -26.17 6.72 1.11
CA LEU A 221 -26.45 6.30 2.47
C LEU A 221 -27.80 5.57 2.56
N ALA A 222 -28.80 5.98 1.77
CA ALA A 222 -30.13 5.38 1.79
C ALA A 222 -30.10 3.94 1.24
N LEU A 223 -29.30 3.69 0.21
CA LEU A 223 -29.09 2.34 -0.30
C LEU A 223 -28.33 1.46 0.69
N THR A 224 -27.34 2.01 1.40
CA THR A 224 -26.63 1.29 2.47
C THR A 224 -27.57 0.91 3.61
N VAL A 225 -28.43 1.84 4.03
CA VAL A 225 -29.44 1.61 5.08
C VAL A 225 -30.52 0.61 4.63
N SER A 226 -30.96 0.67 3.38
CA SER A 226 -31.93 -0.28 2.81
C SER A 226 -31.38 -1.70 2.78
N GLU A 227 -30.13 -1.84 2.33
CA GLU A 227 -29.45 -3.14 2.24
C GLU A 227 -29.14 -3.71 3.63
N TRP A 228 -28.71 -2.86 4.56
CA TRP A 228 -28.59 -3.23 5.97
C TRP A 228 -29.93 -3.71 6.54
N SER A 229 -31.02 -3.01 6.26
CA SER A 229 -32.37 -3.39 6.70
C SER A 229 -32.83 -4.71 6.07
N ARG A 230 -32.45 -5.00 4.81
CA ARG A 230 -32.71 -6.29 4.16
C ARG A 230 -31.98 -7.43 4.87
N LEU A 231 -30.68 -7.27 5.16
CA LEU A 231 -29.88 -8.27 5.87
C LEU A 231 -30.39 -8.53 7.29
N MET A 232 -30.92 -7.51 7.97
CA MET A 232 -31.56 -7.66 9.28
C MET A 232 -32.90 -8.42 9.19
N ARG A 233 -33.69 -8.21 8.12
CA ARG A 233 -34.99 -8.89 7.91
C ARG A 233 -34.86 -10.36 7.51
N GLU A 234 -33.78 -10.75 6.85
CA GLU A 234 -33.54 -12.15 6.44
C GLU A 234 -33.19 -13.09 7.61
N GLY A 235 -33.27 -12.63 8.87
CA GLY A 235 -33.04 -13.45 10.06
C GLY A 235 -31.58 -13.91 10.25
N LYS A 236 -30.66 -13.48 9.37
CA LYS A 236 -29.23 -13.79 9.44
C LYS A 236 -28.49 -12.98 10.53
N TRP A 237 -29.16 -12.02 11.16
CA TRP A 237 -28.57 -11.12 12.17
C TRP A 237 -29.57 -10.73 13.28
N SER A 238 -29.15 -10.83 14.54
CA SER A 238 -29.98 -10.48 15.71
C SER A 238 -29.78 -9.01 16.15
N PRO A 239 -30.84 -8.26 16.53
CA PRO A 239 -30.76 -6.88 17.00
C PRO A 239 -30.07 -6.67 18.35
N ARG A 240 -29.67 -7.74 19.07
CA ARG A 240 -29.24 -7.65 20.48
C ARG A 240 -27.93 -6.89 20.72
N ILE A 241 -27.24 -6.41 19.69
CA ILE A 241 -25.87 -5.94 19.84
C ILE A 241 -25.67 -4.50 19.33
N TRP A 242 -26.48 -3.56 19.84
CA TRP A 242 -26.19 -2.13 19.79
C TRP A 242 -26.86 -1.39 20.98
N ARG A 243 -26.27 -1.53 22.19
CA ARG A 243 -26.45 -0.57 23.30
C ARG A 243 -25.18 0.26 23.54
N GLY A 244 -24.31 0.40 22.53
CA GLY A 244 -23.26 1.41 22.55
C GLY A 244 -23.85 2.74 22.10
N ARG A 245 -23.53 3.86 22.76
CA ARG A 245 -23.98 5.18 22.30
C ARG A 245 -23.37 5.49 20.94
N LEU A 246 -24.21 5.69 19.92
CA LEU A 246 -23.82 6.42 18.71
C LEU A 246 -23.54 7.84 19.17
N VAL A 247 -22.27 8.22 19.28
CA VAL A 247 -21.90 9.63 19.33
C VAL A 247 -22.14 10.17 17.92
N TRP A 248 -23.39 10.60 17.66
CA TRP A 248 -23.83 11.27 16.43
C TRP A 248 -24.25 12.74 16.70
N PRO A 249 -23.39 13.68 17.15
CA PRO A 249 -23.86 15.05 17.39
C PRO A 249 -23.76 15.99 16.18
N ARG A 250 -23.42 15.56 14.97
CA ARG A 250 -23.19 16.50 13.84
C ARG A 250 -23.86 16.21 12.49
N LEU A 251 -24.94 15.43 12.47
CA LEU A 251 -25.77 15.25 11.26
C LEU A 251 -27.26 15.49 11.53
N ARG A 252 -27.59 16.39 12.46
CA ARG A 252 -28.97 16.75 12.82
C ARG A 252 -29.65 17.73 11.86
N VAL A 253 -29.03 18.08 10.72
CA VAL A 253 -29.53 19.14 9.82
C VAL A 253 -30.25 18.60 8.57
N LEU A 254 -30.25 17.29 8.29
CA LEU A 254 -30.80 16.76 7.03
C LEU A 254 -31.98 15.78 7.16
N CYS A 255 -32.49 15.51 8.37
CA CYS A 255 -33.62 14.58 8.58
C CYS A 255 -34.82 15.23 9.30
N HIS A 256 -35.27 16.41 8.82
CA HIS A 256 -36.53 17.02 9.26
C HIS A 256 -37.66 16.96 8.22
N SER A 257 -37.49 16.18 7.17
CA SER A 257 -38.58 15.69 6.34
C SER A 257 -38.55 14.17 6.38
N TRP A 258 -39.70 13.50 6.28
CA TRP A 258 -39.91 12.05 6.44
C TRP A 258 -40.15 11.57 7.88
N SER A 259 -41.20 12.12 8.48
CA SER A 259 -42.00 11.43 9.51
C SER A 259 -42.76 10.26 8.89
N VAL A 260 -42.41 9.02 9.25
CA VAL A 260 -43.26 7.83 9.03
C VAL A 260 -43.91 7.49 10.38
N PRO A 261 -45.25 7.32 10.46
CA PRO A 261 -45.94 7.12 11.72
C PRO A 261 -45.69 5.72 12.32
N PRO A 262 -45.78 5.55 13.65
CA PRO A 262 -45.62 4.26 14.30
C PRO A 262 -46.81 3.35 13.98
N LEU A 263 -46.54 2.15 13.46
CA LEU A 263 -47.53 1.08 13.37
C LEU A 263 -47.86 0.60 14.79
N ALA A 264 -49.13 0.73 15.16
CA ALA A 264 -49.73 0.22 16.38
C ALA A 264 -49.67 -1.33 16.45
N PRO A 265 -49.65 -1.92 17.66
CA PRO A 265 -49.67 -3.37 17.81
C PRO A 265 -51.09 -3.89 17.68
N LEU A 266 -51.29 -4.98 16.95
CA LEU A 266 -52.53 -5.76 17.03
C LEU A 266 -52.20 -7.25 17.16
N CYS A 267 -52.97 -7.87 18.05
CA CYS A 267 -53.03 -9.27 18.43
C CYS A 267 -53.14 -10.24 17.24
#